data_AF-A0A8B5X411-F1
#
_entry.id   AF-A0A8B5X411-F1
#
_cell.length_a   1.000
_cell.length_b   1.000
_cell.length_c   1.000
_cell.angle_alpha   90.00
_cell.angle_beta   90.00
_cell.angle_gamma   90.00
#
_symmetry.space_group_name_H-M   'P 1'
#
loop_
_entity.id
_entity.type
_entity.pdbx_description
1 polymer ?
#
loop_
_entity_poly.entity_id
_entity_poly.type
_entity_poly.pdbx_seq_one_letter_code
_entity_poly.pdbx_strand_id
1 'polypeptide(L)'
;MKRGTLRLICVGAIALSLSGCVMNRVNPEPQTIVLRDNADSTLRVEIKPGAHWSSRMQAGPFIFNVLPQFAIWTEDDAGTLVETLYVSGADFGGMRHAARNEKQAEFFAQSLPVWSARIEATGALLPSKANPYPDTVTSATPTGPTTLVTALTGSAGATTIYLEINKPGNENSTFTKEENEWVGQPSLVYAGGLVSGSSRLELIGHGGLLRDEPGIYSDLTGFDTALEQVVSIVVTLE
;
A
#
# COMPACT_ATOMS: atom_id res chain seq x y z
N MET A 1 58.82 49.26 -24.93
CA MET A 1 57.35 49.42 -25.08
C MET A 1 56.85 48.30 -26.00
N LYS A 2 55.92 47.39 -25.71
CA LYS A 2 55.13 47.01 -24.52
C LYS A 2 54.91 45.48 -24.71
N ARG A 3 55.21 44.67 -23.69
CA ARG A 3 54.80 43.25 -23.64
C ARG A 3 53.33 43.21 -23.23
N GLY A 4 52.46 42.62 -24.06
CA GLY A 4 51.05 42.40 -23.75
C GLY A 4 50.85 41.00 -23.19
N THR A 5 50.58 40.89 -21.90
CA THR A 5 50.31 39.65 -21.19
C THR A 5 48.87 39.21 -21.46
N LEU A 6 48.68 38.12 -22.20
CA LEU A 6 47.36 37.50 -22.40
C LEU A 6 46.97 36.75 -21.11
N ARG A 7 46.01 37.28 -20.35
CA ARG A 7 45.44 36.60 -19.19
C ARG A 7 44.47 35.52 -19.66
N LEU A 8 44.83 34.27 -19.43
CA LEU A 8 43.94 33.12 -19.57
C LEU A 8 42.89 33.19 -18.45
N ILE A 9 41.65 33.51 -18.80
CA ILE A 9 40.52 33.42 -17.87
C ILE A 9 40.08 31.95 -17.84
N CYS A 10 40.45 31.22 -16.79
CA CYS A 10 39.85 29.92 -16.49
C CYS A 10 38.40 30.15 -16.04
N VAL A 11 37.45 29.92 -16.94
CA VAL A 11 36.04 29.74 -16.57
C VAL A 11 35.93 28.36 -15.93
N GLY A 12 35.92 28.32 -14.59
CA GLY A 12 35.64 27.09 -13.85
C GLY A 12 34.19 26.67 -14.12
N ALA A 13 34.01 25.60 -14.89
CA ALA A 13 32.73 24.92 -14.99
C ALA A 13 32.41 24.29 -13.62
N ILE A 14 31.57 24.95 -12.83
CA ILE A 14 30.96 24.35 -11.65
C ILE A 14 29.97 23.31 -12.18
N ALA A 15 30.40 22.04 -12.20
CA ALA A 15 29.49 20.92 -12.35
C ALA A 15 28.63 20.88 -11.08
N LEU A 16 27.45 21.52 -11.11
CA LEU A 16 26.40 21.26 -10.14
C LEU A 16 25.93 19.83 -10.38
N SER A 17 26.46 18.88 -9.61
CA SER A 17 25.85 17.57 -9.48
C SER A 17 24.47 17.78 -8.86
N LEU A 18 23.43 17.63 -9.68
CA LEU A 18 22.04 17.54 -9.21
C LEU A 18 21.86 16.21 -8.47
N SER A 19 22.43 16.12 -7.26
CA SER A 19 22.12 15.05 -6.32
C SER A 19 20.71 15.34 -5.82
N GLY A 20 19.71 14.69 -6.42
CA GLY A 20 18.31 14.89 -6.05
C GLY A 20 18.09 14.64 -4.56
N CYS A 21 17.36 15.53 -3.88
CA CYS A 21 17.00 15.34 -2.48
C CYS A 21 15.91 14.28 -2.38
N VAL A 22 16.17 13.21 -1.62
CA VAL A 22 15.16 12.19 -1.29
C VAL A 22 14.22 12.76 -0.24
N MET A 23 12.93 12.85 -0.58
CA MET A 23 11.92 13.57 0.20
C MET A 23 11.27 12.72 1.29
N ASN A 24 11.28 11.40 1.16
CA ASN A 24 10.80 10.45 2.17
C ASN A 24 11.79 9.28 2.28
N ARG A 25 12.21 8.93 3.51
CA ARG A 25 13.18 7.86 3.74
C ARG A 25 12.46 6.52 3.87
N VAL A 26 13.06 5.47 3.32
CA VAL A 26 12.68 4.08 3.53
C VAL A 26 13.54 3.54 4.66
N ASN A 27 12.93 3.00 5.70
CA ASN A 27 13.63 2.30 6.78
C ASN A 27 13.50 0.78 6.53
N PRO A 28 14.60 0.08 6.18
CA PRO A 28 14.54 -1.35 5.93
C PRO A 28 14.43 -2.19 7.21
N GLU A 29 14.61 -1.58 8.39
CA GLU A 29 14.53 -2.30 9.66
C GLU A 29 13.10 -2.78 9.95
N PRO A 30 12.96 -3.93 10.65
CA PRO A 30 11.67 -4.41 11.10
C PRO A 30 10.89 -3.39 11.94
N GLN A 31 9.59 -3.31 11.70
CA GLN A 31 8.67 -2.36 12.34
C GLN A 31 7.54 -3.12 13.03
N THR A 32 7.19 -2.70 14.25
CA THR A 32 5.98 -3.18 14.93
C THR A 32 5.00 -2.03 15.03
N ILE A 33 3.79 -2.24 14.53
CA ILE A 33 2.69 -1.28 14.60
C ILE A 33 1.62 -1.88 15.49
N VAL A 34 1.35 -1.23 16.63
CA VAL A 34 0.30 -1.66 17.56
C VAL A 34 -0.92 -0.77 17.33
N LEU A 35 -2.02 -1.39 16.91
CA LEU A 35 -3.25 -0.72 16.49
C LEU A 35 -4.31 -0.80 17.60
N ARG A 36 -4.58 -2.02 18.05
CA ARG A 36 -5.47 -2.31 19.18
C ARG A 36 -4.75 -3.24 20.12
N ASP A 37 -4.78 -2.88 21.40
CA ASP A 37 -4.18 -3.65 22.47
C ASP A 37 -5.32 -4.06 23.42
N ASN A 38 -6.08 -5.08 23.02
CA ASN A 38 -7.12 -5.69 23.85
C ASN A 38 -6.70 -7.12 24.22
N ALA A 39 -6.89 -7.47 25.50
CA ALA A 39 -6.33 -8.68 26.11
C ALA A 39 -7.01 -10.01 25.71
N ASP A 40 -8.12 -9.99 24.96
CA ASP A 40 -8.98 -11.17 24.78
C ASP A 40 -8.68 -12.00 23.52
N SER A 41 -8.16 -11.41 22.44
CA SER A 41 -7.77 -12.11 21.21
C SER A 41 -6.80 -11.27 20.40
N THR A 42 -5.50 -11.56 20.52
CA THR A 42 -4.46 -10.79 19.82
C THR A 42 -4.23 -11.40 18.45
N LEU A 43 -4.25 -10.55 17.42
CA LEU A 43 -3.95 -10.92 16.05
C LEU A 43 -2.66 -10.24 15.62
N ARG A 44 -1.67 -11.03 15.23
CA ARG A 44 -0.43 -10.55 14.62
C ARG A 44 -0.44 -10.83 13.13
N VAL A 45 -0.15 -9.81 12.31
CA VAL A 45 0.05 -9.97 10.87
C VAL A 45 1.47 -9.56 10.51
N GLU A 46 2.28 -10.54 10.14
CA GLU A 46 3.67 -10.37 9.73
C GLU A 46 3.76 -10.32 8.21
N ILE A 47 4.19 -9.17 7.70
CA ILE A 47 4.36 -8.91 6.27
C ILE A 47 5.85 -8.81 5.99
N LYS A 48 6.33 -9.65 5.08
CA LYS A 48 7.70 -9.58 4.54
C LYS A 48 7.68 -8.94 3.16
N PRO A 49 8.17 -7.70 3.01
CA PRO A 49 8.33 -7.05 1.72
C PRO A 49 9.20 -7.85 0.76
N GLY A 50 8.83 -7.83 -0.52
CA GLY A 50 9.61 -8.32 -1.64
C GLY A 50 10.42 -7.21 -2.32
N ALA A 51 11.12 -7.57 -3.40
CA ALA A 51 12.05 -6.69 -4.10
C ALA A 51 11.37 -5.43 -4.67
N HIS A 52 10.08 -5.52 -4.97
CA HIS A 52 9.30 -4.44 -5.58
C HIS A 52 8.31 -3.76 -4.62
N TRP A 53 8.47 -3.95 -3.30
CA TRP A 53 7.66 -3.25 -2.29
C TRP A 53 7.70 -1.73 -2.47
N SER A 54 8.88 -1.17 -2.75
CA SER A 54 9.03 0.26 -2.99
C SER A 54 9.73 0.53 -4.31
N SER A 55 9.40 1.66 -4.95
CA SER A 55 10.08 2.14 -6.14
C SER A 55 10.42 3.62 -6.02
N ARG A 56 11.46 4.09 -6.72
CA ARG A 56 11.79 5.51 -6.77
C ARG A 56 11.10 6.19 -7.93
N MET A 57 10.42 7.29 -7.65
CA MET A 57 9.89 8.23 -8.63
C MET A 57 10.68 9.53 -8.54
N GLN A 58 11.12 10.05 -9.68
CA GLN A 58 11.77 11.35 -9.76
C GLN A 58 10.80 12.39 -10.33
N ALA A 59 10.57 13.47 -9.58
CA ALA A 59 9.80 14.62 -10.03
C ALA A 59 10.70 15.86 -9.99
N GLY A 60 11.28 16.19 -11.14
CA GLY A 60 12.29 17.25 -11.24
C GLY A 60 13.54 16.92 -10.39
N PRO A 61 13.96 17.82 -9.48
CA PRO A 61 15.13 17.58 -8.62
C PRO A 61 14.82 16.71 -7.39
N PHE A 62 13.56 16.30 -7.21
CA PHE A 62 13.13 15.57 -6.02
C PHE A 62 12.95 14.08 -6.33
N ILE A 63 13.40 13.24 -5.39
CA ILE A 63 13.21 11.79 -5.44
C ILE A 63 12.23 11.40 -4.34
N PHE A 64 11.22 10.62 -4.70
CA PHE A 64 10.21 10.07 -3.82
C PHE A 64 10.30 8.55 -3.86
N ASN A 65 10.16 7.90 -2.71
CA ASN A 65 9.88 6.48 -2.64
C ASN A 65 8.36 6.30 -2.68
N VAL A 66 7.88 5.56 -3.68
CA VAL A 66 6.49 5.13 -3.82
C VAL A 66 6.36 3.81 -3.07
N LEU A 67 5.46 3.77 -2.10
CA LEU A 67 5.13 2.62 -1.28
C LEU A 67 3.76 2.07 -1.71
N PRO A 68 3.46 0.80 -1.43
CA PRO A 68 2.14 0.27 -1.73
C PRO A 68 1.11 0.85 -0.75
N GLN A 69 -0.16 0.76 -1.11
CA GLN A 69 -1.27 0.88 -0.18
C GLN A 69 -1.89 -0.49 0.01
N PHE A 70 -2.33 -0.80 1.22
CA PHE A 70 -3.00 -2.08 1.48
C PHE A 70 -4.03 -1.98 2.60
N ALA A 71 -5.00 -2.87 2.53
CA ALA A 71 -6.02 -3.07 3.55
C ALA A 71 -6.01 -4.52 4.02
N ILE A 72 -6.38 -4.73 5.28
CA ILE A 72 -6.54 -6.03 5.92
C ILE A 72 -7.91 -6.04 6.58
N TRP A 73 -8.71 -7.06 6.28
CA TRP A 73 -10.04 -7.22 6.84
C TRP A 73 -10.38 -8.69 7.04
N THR A 74 -11.46 -8.94 7.77
CA THR A 74 -12.04 -10.27 7.94
C THR A 74 -13.41 -10.37 7.30
N GLU A 75 -13.74 -11.56 6.82
CA GLU A 75 -15.09 -11.90 6.36
C GLU A 75 -15.60 -13.16 7.07
N ASP A 76 -16.93 -13.32 7.05
CA ASP A 76 -17.61 -14.54 7.45
C ASP A 76 -17.69 -15.57 6.30
N ASP A 77 -18.28 -16.74 6.59
CA ASP A 77 -18.45 -17.81 5.60
C ASP A 77 -19.38 -17.43 4.42
N ALA A 78 -20.13 -16.34 4.54
CA ALA A 78 -20.97 -15.80 3.48
C ALA A 78 -20.23 -14.75 2.62
N GLY A 79 -18.97 -14.42 2.94
CA GLY A 79 -18.19 -13.38 2.27
C GLY A 79 -18.61 -11.96 2.68
N THR A 80 -19.28 -11.80 3.81
CA THR A 80 -19.67 -10.50 4.36
C THR A 80 -18.52 -9.95 5.20
N LEU A 81 -18.18 -8.68 5.01
CA LEU A 81 -17.18 -7.99 5.83
C LEU A 81 -17.62 -8.00 7.30
N VAL A 82 -16.77 -8.55 8.16
CA VAL A 82 -16.94 -8.54 9.61
C VAL A 82 -16.25 -7.31 10.19
N GLU A 83 -14.97 -7.12 9.85
CA GLU A 83 -14.17 -6.05 10.45
C GLU A 83 -12.99 -5.64 9.57
N THR A 84 -12.71 -4.33 9.47
CA THR A 84 -11.42 -3.84 8.95
C THR A 84 -10.41 -3.78 10.09
N LEU A 85 -9.26 -4.42 9.88
CA LEU A 85 -8.18 -4.56 10.85
C LEU A 85 -7.10 -3.50 10.64
N TYR A 86 -6.83 -3.17 9.37
CA TYR A 86 -5.80 -2.19 9.02
C TYR A 86 -6.05 -1.62 7.63
N VAL A 87 -5.74 -0.33 7.43
CA VAL A 87 -5.61 0.33 6.13
C VAL A 87 -4.41 1.26 6.21
N SER A 88 -3.47 1.15 5.28
CA SER A 88 -2.32 2.05 5.25
C SER A 88 -2.72 3.45 4.75
N GLY A 89 -2.16 4.50 5.34
CA GLY A 89 -2.30 5.88 4.87
C GLY A 89 -3.71 6.46 5.02
N ALA A 90 -4.60 5.82 5.76
CA ALA A 90 -5.92 6.38 6.06
C ALA A 90 -5.88 7.39 7.25
N ASP A 91 -4.69 7.66 7.81
CA ASP A 91 -4.43 8.64 8.85
C ASP A 91 -4.10 10.02 8.24
N PHE A 92 -4.88 11.03 8.60
CA PHE A 92 -4.85 12.35 7.98
C PHE A 92 -3.51 13.13 8.19
N GLY A 93 -2.60 12.63 9.04
CA GLY A 93 -1.38 13.33 9.44
C GLY A 93 -0.28 13.48 8.38
N GLY A 94 -0.27 12.66 7.31
CA GLY A 94 0.91 12.57 6.42
C GLY A 94 0.69 12.45 4.91
N MET A 95 -0.55 12.35 4.43
CA MET A 95 -0.81 12.00 3.03
C MET A 95 -0.80 13.21 2.06
N ARG A 96 0.18 13.20 1.15
CA ARG A 96 0.37 14.20 0.07
C ARG A 96 -0.36 13.86 -1.23
N HIS A 97 -1.00 12.69 -1.34
CA HIS A 97 -1.48 12.15 -2.61
C HIS A 97 -2.94 12.47 -2.98
N ALA A 98 -3.66 13.26 -2.18
CA ALA A 98 -4.99 13.68 -2.57
C ALA A 98 -5.30 15.12 -2.16
N ALA A 99 -5.57 15.94 -3.18
CA ALA A 99 -6.26 17.19 -2.99
C ALA A 99 -7.70 16.90 -2.51
N ARG A 100 -7.98 17.28 -1.25
CA ARG A 100 -9.29 17.63 -0.67
C ARG A 100 -10.48 16.72 -1.05
N ASN A 101 -10.89 15.92 -0.07
CA ASN A 101 -12.23 15.36 0.17
C ASN A 101 -12.63 14.14 -0.70
N GLU A 102 -13.05 14.31 -1.96
CA GLU A 102 -13.67 13.22 -2.75
C GLU A 102 -12.65 12.31 -3.44
N LYS A 103 -11.51 12.86 -3.87
CA LYS A 103 -10.44 12.12 -4.56
C LYS A 103 -9.76 11.04 -3.69
N GLN A 104 -10.04 11.00 -2.39
CA GLN A 104 -9.45 10.02 -1.46
C GLN A 104 -10.27 8.75 -1.36
N ALA A 105 -11.59 8.87 -1.22
CA ALA A 105 -12.48 7.72 -1.32
C ALA A 105 -12.30 7.08 -2.70
N GLU A 106 -12.22 7.90 -3.75
CA GLU A 106 -11.90 7.45 -5.11
C GLU A 106 -10.53 6.75 -5.19
N PHE A 107 -9.49 7.28 -4.53
CA PHE A 107 -8.18 6.63 -4.49
C PHE A 107 -8.26 5.21 -3.91
N PHE A 108 -8.94 5.01 -2.79
CA PHE A 108 -9.08 3.67 -2.20
C PHE A 108 -9.98 2.77 -3.04
N ALA A 109 -11.08 3.29 -3.58
CA ALA A 109 -11.95 2.54 -4.50
C ALA A 109 -11.21 2.09 -5.77
N GLN A 110 -10.25 2.87 -6.25
CA GLN A 110 -9.46 2.55 -7.44
C GLN A 110 -8.24 1.67 -7.16
N SER A 111 -7.59 1.84 -6.00
CA SER A 111 -6.37 1.09 -5.65
C SER A 111 -6.63 -0.18 -4.84
N LEU A 112 -7.72 -0.23 -4.08
CA LEU A 112 -8.16 -1.35 -3.24
C LEU A 112 -9.66 -1.64 -3.48
N PRO A 113 -10.06 -1.94 -4.74
CA PRO A 113 -11.46 -2.06 -5.12
C PRO A 113 -12.21 -3.15 -4.34
N VAL A 114 -11.56 -4.28 -4.02
CA VAL A 114 -12.24 -5.40 -3.35
C VAL A 114 -12.64 -5.00 -1.93
N TRP A 115 -11.68 -4.55 -1.13
CA TRP A 115 -11.94 -4.05 0.21
C TRP A 115 -12.92 -2.88 0.20
N SER A 116 -12.79 -1.96 -0.75
CA SER A 116 -13.66 -0.79 -0.83
C SER A 116 -15.11 -1.18 -1.07
N ALA A 117 -15.36 -2.09 -2.02
CA ALA A 117 -16.71 -2.61 -2.27
C ALA A 117 -17.28 -3.35 -1.06
N ARG A 118 -16.44 -4.08 -0.30
CA ARG A 118 -16.85 -4.75 0.95
C ARG A 118 -17.27 -3.75 2.02
N ILE A 119 -16.55 -2.65 2.17
CA ILE A 119 -16.89 -1.59 3.12
C ILE A 119 -18.18 -0.90 2.71
N GLU A 120 -18.31 -0.50 1.45
CA GLU A 120 -19.49 0.19 0.95
C GLU A 120 -20.76 -0.67 1.05
N ALA A 121 -20.64 -1.99 0.86
CA ALA A 121 -21.74 -2.93 1.06
C ALA A 121 -22.29 -2.95 2.51
N THR A 122 -21.49 -2.57 3.50
CA THR A 122 -21.95 -2.39 4.90
C THR A 122 -22.67 -1.06 5.14
N GLY A 123 -22.66 -0.15 4.16
CA GLY A 123 -23.12 1.23 4.30
C GLY A 123 -22.12 2.17 4.97
N ALA A 124 -20.91 1.69 5.27
CA ALA A 124 -19.82 2.51 5.80
C ALA A 124 -19.14 3.36 4.71
N LEU A 125 -18.57 4.49 5.11
CA LEU A 125 -17.86 5.40 4.21
C LEU A 125 -16.37 5.04 4.14
N LEU A 126 -15.81 5.09 2.93
CA LEU A 126 -14.37 4.99 2.72
C LEU A 126 -13.62 6.14 3.43
N PRO A 127 -12.33 5.93 3.76
CA PRO A 127 -11.51 6.95 4.40
C PRO A 127 -11.33 8.16 3.48
N SER A 128 -11.56 9.33 4.06
CA SER A 128 -11.38 10.62 3.39
C SER A 128 -11.01 11.68 4.41
N LYS A 129 -10.65 12.89 3.95
CA LYS A 129 -10.43 14.02 4.86
C LYS A 129 -11.65 14.33 5.75
N ALA A 130 -12.86 14.14 5.24
CA ALA A 130 -14.09 14.38 6.01
C ALA A 130 -14.42 13.20 6.94
N ASN A 131 -13.89 12.01 6.64
CA ASN A 131 -14.10 10.77 7.38
C ASN A 131 -12.75 10.04 7.56
N PRO A 132 -11.80 10.57 8.37
CA PRO A 132 -10.54 9.90 8.61
C PRO A 132 -10.77 8.64 9.45
N TYR A 133 -10.03 7.58 9.16
CA TYR A 133 -10.08 6.39 10.00
C TYR A 133 -9.25 6.64 11.28
N PRO A 134 -9.65 6.02 12.42
CA PRO A 134 -8.92 6.18 13.68
C PRO A 134 -7.58 5.44 13.65
N ASP A 135 -6.58 5.92 14.40
CA ASP A 135 -5.25 5.30 14.53
C ASP A 135 -5.28 3.82 14.97
N THR A 136 -6.42 3.36 15.51
CA THR A 136 -6.67 1.95 15.86
C THR A 136 -6.86 1.02 14.66
N VAL A 137 -6.93 1.56 13.43
CA VAL A 137 -7.04 0.77 12.19
C VAL A 137 -6.19 1.34 11.05
N THR A 138 -5.38 2.38 11.29
CA THR A 138 -4.55 2.99 10.24
C THR A 138 -3.25 3.55 10.79
N SER A 139 -2.25 3.57 9.93
CA SER A 139 -0.99 4.28 10.11
C SER A 139 -0.41 4.62 8.75
N ALA A 140 0.67 5.40 8.71
CA ALA A 140 1.54 5.45 7.54
C ALA A 140 1.94 4.04 7.06
N THR A 141 2.07 3.86 5.74
CA THR A 141 2.51 2.61 5.15
C THR A 141 3.92 2.25 5.67
N PRO A 142 4.11 1.05 6.20
CA PRO A 142 5.44 0.60 6.61
C PRO A 142 6.41 0.51 5.43
N THR A 143 7.69 0.72 5.75
CA THR A 143 8.76 0.79 4.73
C THR A 143 9.64 -0.47 4.68
N GLY A 144 9.47 -1.39 5.63
CA GLY A 144 10.26 -2.60 5.79
C GLY A 144 9.43 -3.77 6.32
N PRO A 145 10.07 -4.89 6.74
CA PRO A 145 9.39 -5.99 7.41
C PRO A 145 8.50 -5.49 8.54
N THR A 146 7.26 -5.95 8.61
CA THR A 146 6.29 -5.37 9.53
C THR A 146 5.51 -6.41 10.28
N THR A 147 5.36 -6.21 11.58
CA THR A 147 4.40 -6.92 12.42
C THR A 147 3.31 -5.95 12.84
N LEU A 148 2.11 -6.13 12.31
CA LEU A 148 0.91 -5.45 12.79
C LEU A 148 0.34 -6.23 13.97
N VAL A 149 0.13 -5.55 15.09
CA VAL A 149 -0.51 -6.12 16.28
C VAL A 149 -1.86 -5.43 16.47
N THR A 150 -2.93 -6.21 16.38
CA THR A 150 -4.30 -5.73 16.55
C THR A 150 -5.09 -6.74 17.36
N ALA A 151 -6.37 -6.46 17.57
CA ALA A 151 -7.31 -7.34 18.23
C ALA A 151 -8.58 -7.45 17.40
N LEU A 152 -9.17 -8.64 17.40
CA LEU A 152 -10.49 -8.87 16.83
C LEU A 152 -11.53 -8.36 17.83
N THR A 153 -12.32 -7.36 17.43
CA THR A 153 -13.38 -6.82 18.31
C THR A 153 -14.74 -7.45 18.03
N GLY A 154 -14.91 -8.03 16.84
CA GLY A 154 -16.10 -8.75 16.41
C GLY A 154 -15.83 -10.18 15.91
N SER A 155 -14.94 -10.95 16.55
CA SER A 155 -14.53 -12.29 16.05
C SER A 155 -15.67 -13.30 15.89
N ALA A 156 -16.86 -13.04 16.44
CA ALA A 156 -18.04 -13.88 16.26
C ALA A 156 -18.44 -13.92 14.77
N GLY A 157 -18.02 -14.99 14.09
CA GLY A 157 -18.36 -15.27 12.70
C GLY A 157 -17.26 -14.96 11.68
N ALA A 158 -16.14 -14.34 12.08
CA ALA A 158 -15.00 -14.15 11.18
C ALA A 158 -14.28 -15.50 10.94
N THR A 159 -14.17 -15.91 9.68
CA THR A 159 -13.55 -17.19 9.31
C THR A 159 -12.39 -17.04 8.33
N THR A 160 -12.36 -15.94 7.57
CA THR A 160 -11.31 -15.66 6.60
C THR A 160 -10.71 -14.29 6.85
N ILE A 161 -9.39 -14.19 6.74
CA ILE A 161 -8.66 -12.93 6.73
C ILE A 161 -8.12 -12.66 5.33
N TYR A 162 -8.20 -11.41 4.92
CA TYR A 162 -7.76 -10.94 3.62
C TYR A 162 -6.73 -9.84 3.76
N LEU A 163 -5.86 -9.74 2.75
CA LEU A 163 -5.01 -8.59 2.51
C LEU A 163 -5.09 -8.22 1.03
N GLU A 164 -5.48 -6.99 0.73
CA GLU A 164 -5.43 -6.43 -0.63
C GLU A 164 -4.34 -5.38 -0.69
N ILE A 165 -3.47 -5.44 -1.71
CA ILE A 165 -2.32 -4.55 -1.86
C ILE A 165 -2.18 -4.05 -3.29
N ASN A 166 -1.94 -2.75 -3.45
CA ASN A 166 -1.61 -2.12 -4.73
C ASN A 166 -0.46 -1.14 -4.56
N LYS A 167 0.41 -1.03 -5.57
CA LYS A 167 1.40 0.04 -5.66
C LYS A 167 1.04 0.94 -6.84
N PRO A 168 0.41 2.09 -6.60
CA PRO A 168 0.07 3.03 -7.67
C PRO A 168 1.27 3.37 -8.57
N GLY A 169 1.02 3.46 -9.87
CA GLY A 169 2.02 3.72 -10.90
C GLY A 169 2.92 2.53 -11.21
N ASN A 170 2.54 1.31 -10.81
CA ASN A 170 3.30 0.10 -11.13
C ASN A 170 2.97 -0.43 -12.53
N GLU A 171 3.27 0.36 -13.55
CA GLU A 171 3.02 0.05 -14.96
C GLU A 171 3.97 -1.04 -15.49
N ASN A 172 3.52 -1.79 -16.50
CA ASN A 172 4.35 -2.70 -17.29
C ASN A 172 3.84 -2.76 -18.76
N SER A 173 4.30 -3.72 -19.55
CA SER A 173 3.89 -3.84 -20.97
C SER A 173 2.42 -4.20 -21.19
N THR A 174 1.76 -4.76 -20.18
CA THR A 174 0.35 -5.15 -20.21
C THR A 174 -0.52 -4.06 -19.58
N PHE A 175 -0.12 -3.58 -18.41
CA PHE A 175 -0.85 -2.57 -17.64
C PHE A 175 -0.18 -1.21 -17.81
N THR A 176 -0.38 -0.61 -18.99
CA THR A 176 0.09 0.74 -19.27
C THR A 176 -0.83 1.79 -18.66
N LYS A 177 -0.40 3.05 -18.67
CA LYS A 177 -1.26 4.19 -18.34
C LYS A 177 -2.55 4.25 -19.17
N GLU A 178 -2.53 3.82 -20.43
CA GLU A 178 -3.74 3.79 -21.26
C GLU A 178 -4.69 2.66 -20.84
N GLU A 179 -4.15 1.55 -20.36
CA GLU A 179 -4.93 0.38 -19.96
C GLU A 179 -5.51 0.48 -18.54
N ASN A 180 -4.73 1.00 -17.59
CA ASN A 180 -5.13 1.07 -16.18
C ASN A 180 -4.64 2.34 -15.45
N GLU A 181 -4.49 3.44 -16.20
CA GLU A 181 -4.16 4.77 -15.71
C GLU A 181 -3.04 4.82 -14.66
N TRP A 182 -3.27 5.54 -13.57
CA TRP A 182 -2.32 5.75 -12.49
C TRP A 182 -2.25 4.55 -11.53
N VAL A 183 -3.17 3.58 -11.63
CA VAL A 183 -3.16 2.37 -10.79
C VAL A 183 -2.01 1.44 -11.22
N GLY A 184 -1.77 1.33 -12.52
CA GLY A 184 -0.78 0.40 -13.09
C GLY A 184 -1.26 -1.04 -12.99
N GLN A 185 -0.41 -1.98 -12.56
CA GLN A 185 -0.87 -3.33 -12.23
C GLN A 185 -1.98 -3.30 -11.16
N PRO A 186 -3.08 -4.05 -11.35
CA PRO A 186 -4.15 -4.17 -10.36
C PRO A 186 -3.68 -4.57 -8.96
N SER A 187 -4.53 -4.34 -7.96
CA SER A 187 -4.30 -4.86 -6.61
C SER A 187 -4.19 -6.38 -6.61
N LEU A 188 -3.33 -6.93 -5.76
CA LEU A 188 -3.28 -8.36 -5.47
C LEU A 188 -4.05 -8.65 -4.19
N VAL A 189 -4.80 -9.74 -4.17
CA VAL A 189 -5.62 -10.16 -3.04
C VAL A 189 -5.09 -11.48 -2.49
N TYR A 190 -4.71 -11.45 -1.21
CA TYR A 190 -4.26 -12.61 -0.45
C TYR A 190 -5.34 -12.99 0.56
N ALA A 191 -5.52 -14.29 0.81
CA ALA A 191 -6.47 -14.77 1.80
C ALA A 191 -5.97 -16.02 2.53
N GLY A 192 -6.53 -16.26 3.70
CA GLY A 192 -6.26 -17.44 4.51
C GLY A 192 -7.26 -17.58 5.65
N GLY A 193 -7.33 -18.79 6.21
CA GLY A 193 -8.23 -19.07 7.34
C GLY A 193 -7.80 -18.31 8.59
N LEU A 194 -8.78 -17.74 9.28
CA LEU A 194 -8.62 -17.14 10.60
C LEU A 194 -8.79 -18.24 11.66
N VAL A 195 -7.70 -18.95 11.93
CA VAL A 195 -7.64 -20.08 12.87
C VAL A 195 -6.69 -19.79 14.02
N SER A 196 -6.88 -20.43 15.16
CA SER A 196 -5.94 -20.34 16.29
C SER A 196 -4.55 -20.84 15.88
N GLY A 197 -3.51 -20.13 16.30
CA GLY A 197 -2.14 -20.36 15.86
C GLY A 197 -1.81 -19.60 14.58
N SER A 198 -0.83 -20.09 13.82
CA SER A 198 -0.33 -19.40 12.63
C SER A 198 -0.90 -19.96 11.33
N SER A 199 -1.34 -19.07 10.44
CA SER A 199 -1.73 -19.37 9.06
C SER A 199 -0.99 -18.46 8.08
N ARG A 200 -0.72 -18.97 6.87
CA ARG A 200 -0.15 -18.16 5.78
C ARG A 200 -1.27 -17.67 4.88
N LEU A 201 -1.20 -16.42 4.44
CA LEU A 201 -2.10 -15.94 3.39
C LEU A 201 -1.52 -16.25 2.03
N GLU A 202 -2.33 -16.83 1.16
CA GLU A 202 -1.98 -17.20 -0.20
C GLU A 202 -2.60 -16.22 -1.19
N LEU A 203 -1.90 -15.98 -2.30
CA LEU A 203 -2.42 -15.15 -3.38
C LEU A 203 -3.61 -15.86 -4.03
N ILE A 204 -4.79 -15.25 -3.98
CA ILE A 204 -6.04 -15.82 -4.52
C ILE A 204 -6.51 -15.13 -5.80
N GLY A 205 -5.97 -13.94 -6.12
CA GLY A 205 -6.32 -13.23 -7.33
C GLY A 205 -5.94 -11.75 -7.30
N HIS A 206 -6.61 -10.96 -8.13
CA HIS A 206 -6.45 -9.52 -8.24
C HIS A 206 -7.78 -8.78 -8.26
N GLY A 207 -7.77 -7.48 -7.95
CA GLY A 207 -8.96 -6.63 -7.80
C GLY A 207 -9.62 -6.12 -9.09
N GLY A 208 -9.17 -6.58 -10.26
CA GLY A 208 -9.62 -6.08 -11.57
C GLY A 208 -8.97 -4.76 -12.01
N LEU A 209 -9.25 -4.36 -13.24
CA LEU A 209 -8.88 -3.05 -13.78
C LEU A 209 -9.86 -1.97 -13.28
N LEU A 210 -9.51 -0.69 -13.45
CA LEU A 210 -10.36 0.46 -13.11
C LEU A 210 -11.77 0.41 -13.71
N ARG A 211 -11.91 -0.23 -14.87
CA ARG A 211 -13.18 -0.36 -15.62
C ARG A 211 -13.98 -1.59 -15.23
N ASP A 212 -13.37 -2.52 -14.50
CA ASP A 212 -14.00 -3.78 -14.12
C ASP A 212 -14.84 -3.57 -12.86
N GLU A 213 -15.85 -4.41 -12.68
CA GLU A 213 -16.57 -4.47 -11.41
C GLU A 213 -15.62 -4.99 -10.31
N PRO A 214 -15.64 -4.42 -9.09
CA PRO A 214 -14.84 -4.90 -7.99
C PRO A 214 -15.06 -6.40 -7.71
N GLY A 215 -13.99 -7.18 -7.80
CA GLY A 215 -14.05 -8.63 -7.67
C GLY A 215 -12.67 -9.24 -7.50
N ILE A 216 -12.64 -10.55 -7.22
CA ILE A 216 -11.39 -11.31 -7.11
C ILE A 216 -11.26 -12.17 -8.37
N TYR A 217 -10.35 -11.75 -9.25
CA TYR A 217 -10.08 -12.41 -10.53
C TYR A 217 -8.82 -13.27 -10.41
N SER A 218 -8.89 -14.53 -10.84
CA SER A 218 -7.77 -15.48 -10.66
C SER A 218 -6.71 -15.42 -11.76
N ASP A 219 -6.98 -14.72 -12.87
CA ASP A 219 -6.04 -14.65 -14.00
C ASP A 219 -4.93 -13.64 -13.70
N LEU A 220 -3.71 -14.14 -13.51
CA LEU A 220 -2.52 -13.31 -13.26
C LEU A 220 -1.70 -13.06 -14.53
N THR A 221 -2.27 -13.29 -15.71
CA THR A 221 -1.60 -13.05 -16.99
C THR A 221 -1.18 -11.59 -17.11
N GLY A 222 0.10 -11.36 -17.42
CA GLY A 222 0.66 -10.03 -17.63
C GLY A 222 1.14 -9.32 -16.38
N PHE A 223 0.94 -9.88 -15.17
CA PHE A 223 1.55 -9.36 -13.94
C PHE A 223 3.04 -9.70 -13.88
N ASP A 224 3.84 -8.78 -13.33
CA ASP A 224 5.27 -8.96 -13.09
C ASP A 224 5.66 -8.45 -11.69
N THR A 225 6.17 -7.24 -11.57
CA THR A 225 6.70 -6.64 -10.34
C THR A 225 5.66 -6.51 -9.23
N ALA A 226 4.36 -6.53 -9.52
CA ALA A 226 3.33 -6.63 -8.49
C ALA A 226 3.44 -7.95 -7.70
N LEU A 227 3.73 -9.07 -8.38
CA LEU A 227 3.93 -10.39 -7.75
C LEU A 227 5.18 -10.45 -6.88
N GLU A 228 6.10 -9.49 -7.04
CA GLU A 228 7.34 -9.39 -6.28
C GLU A 228 7.27 -8.34 -5.14
N GLN A 229 6.07 -7.81 -4.84
CA GLN A 229 5.87 -6.85 -3.75
C GLN A 229 5.93 -7.51 -2.38
N VAL A 230 5.48 -8.77 -2.27
CA VAL A 230 5.32 -9.46 -0.98
C VAL A 230 5.93 -10.86 -1.08
N VAL A 231 6.81 -11.19 -0.12
CA VAL A 231 7.40 -12.53 -0.02
C VAL A 231 6.49 -13.46 0.77
N SER A 232 5.91 -12.96 1.86
CA SER A 232 5.02 -13.74 2.72
C SER A 232 4.17 -12.84 3.59
N ILE A 233 2.96 -13.31 3.89
CA ILE A 233 2.07 -12.77 4.91
C ILE A 233 1.73 -13.93 5.84
N VAL A 234 2.06 -13.79 7.12
CA VAL A 234 1.76 -14.78 8.15
C VAL A 234 0.86 -14.12 9.18
N VAL A 235 -0.23 -14.78 9.52
CA VAL A 235 -1.20 -14.34 10.50
C VAL A 235 -1.13 -15.28 11.69
N THR A 236 -1.02 -14.75 12.90
CA THR A 236 -1.05 -15.53 14.14
C THR A 236 -2.16 -15.00 15.04
N LEU A 237 -3.13 -15.87 15.34
CA LEU A 237 -4.19 -15.60 16.29
C LEU A 237 -3.87 -16.28 17.63
N GLU A 238 -3.74 -15.47 18.68
CA GLU A 238 -3.45 -15.87 20.06
C GLU A 238 -4.70 -15.82 20.95
#